data_AF-A0A2A5W1C6-F1
#
_entry.id   AF-A0A2A5W1C6-F1
#
_cell.length_a   1.000
_cell.length_b   1.000
_cell.length_c   1.000
_cell.angle_alpha   90.00
_cell.angle_beta   90.00
_cell.angle_gamma   90.00
#
_symmetry.space_group_name_H-M   'P 1'
#
loop_
_entity.id
_entity.type
_entity.pdbx_description
1 polymer ?
#
loop_
_entity_poly.entity_id
_entity_poly.type
_entity_poly.pdbx_seq_one_letter_code
_entity_poly.pdbx_strand_id
1 'polypeptide(L)'
;MAPKAPMISATGNKPAASPTSGFSLIEVLLVIALIALAAGMIVSNVIGLADRDATLPVDQTLKAAIRSARLEAARNRQTTELSFNKELGRLEVHSGSGEPIHFPLGEDFSNNGRGEILFELIPPASGFDRSTDPYDPGIKTDRVRFAPDRSSQPFSVQIDYGIGSPERLAFDPFSSLVIKRP
;
A
#
# COMPACT_ATOMS: atom_id res chain seq x y z
N MET A 1 1.50 -105.12 -14.79
CA MET A 1 0.19 -104.45 -14.90
C MET A 1 0.24 -103.23 -13.99
N ALA A 2 0.22 -102.03 -14.56
CA ALA A 2 0.28 -100.75 -13.83
C ALA A 2 -1.13 -100.19 -13.65
N PRO A 3 -1.39 -99.38 -12.62
CA PRO A 3 -2.44 -98.38 -12.65
C PRO A 3 -1.87 -96.96 -12.79
N LYS A 4 -2.67 -96.15 -13.48
CA LYS A 4 -2.42 -94.84 -14.07
C LYS A 4 -2.86 -93.71 -13.11
N ALA A 5 -2.12 -92.60 -13.13
CA ALA A 5 -2.21 -91.44 -12.24
C ALA A 5 -3.51 -90.61 -12.34
N PRO A 6 -3.70 -89.65 -11.40
CA PRO A 6 -4.32 -88.37 -11.71
C PRO A 6 -3.34 -87.20 -11.54
N MET A 7 -3.33 -86.33 -12.56
CA MET A 7 -2.80 -84.97 -12.51
C MET A 7 -3.64 -84.10 -11.56
N ILE A 8 -3.00 -83.18 -10.83
CA ILE A 8 -3.65 -81.97 -10.33
C ILE A 8 -2.73 -80.77 -10.58
N SER A 9 -3.23 -79.90 -11.46
CA SER A 9 -2.75 -78.56 -11.73
C SER A 9 -3.00 -77.67 -10.52
N ALA A 10 -2.00 -76.92 -10.07
CA ALA A 10 -2.15 -75.89 -9.06
C ALA A 10 -1.41 -74.62 -9.50
N THR A 11 -1.99 -73.92 -10.47
CA THR A 11 -1.64 -72.53 -10.75
C THR A 11 -2.18 -71.66 -9.62
N GLY A 12 -1.35 -71.38 -8.61
CA GLY A 12 -1.64 -70.42 -7.56
C GLY A 12 -0.90 -69.11 -7.78
N ASN A 13 -1.35 -68.27 -8.71
CA ASN A 13 -0.86 -66.91 -8.85
C ASN A 13 -1.47 -66.06 -7.72
N LYS A 14 -0.76 -65.90 -6.60
CA LYS A 14 -1.15 -64.94 -5.54
C LYS A 14 -0.81 -63.53 -6.02
N PRO A 15 -1.75 -62.57 -6.00
CA PRO A 15 -1.40 -61.17 -6.19
C PRO A 15 -0.50 -60.74 -5.02
N ALA A 16 0.69 -60.24 -5.34
CA ALA A 16 1.58 -59.63 -4.36
C ALA A 16 0.84 -58.44 -3.72
N ALA A 17 0.65 -58.48 -2.40
CA ALA A 17 0.16 -57.35 -1.65
C ALA A 17 1.15 -56.19 -1.86
N SER A 18 0.66 -55.09 -2.42
CA SER A 18 1.44 -53.86 -2.55
C SER A 18 1.73 -53.32 -1.14
N PRO A 19 3.01 -53.11 -0.76
CA PRO A 19 3.33 -52.54 0.53
C PRO A 19 2.87 -51.09 0.56
N THR A 20 1.95 -50.78 1.46
CA THR A 20 1.57 -49.40 1.77
C THR A 20 2.76 -48.75 2.47
N SER A 21 3.54 -47.96 1.74
CA SER A 21 4.67 -47.22 2.32
C SER A 21 4.14 -46.01 3.09
N GLY A 22 4.29 -46.03 4.42
CA GLY A 22 4.13 -44.84 5.26
C GLY A 22 5.39 -43.96 5.21
N PHE A 23 5.24 -42.70 5.59
CA PHE A 23 6.36 -41.76 5.71
C PHE A 23 7.37 -42.26 6.76
N SER A 24 8.65 -42.19 6.42
CA SER A 24 9.71 -42.59 7.35
C SER A 24 9.92 -41.52 8.42
N LEU A 25 10.36 -41.91 9.62
CA LEU A 25 10.64 -40.97 10.72
C LEU A 25 11.67 -39.90 10.32
N ILE A 26 12.65 -40.28 9.49
CA ILE A 26 13.64 -39.35 8.94
C ILE A 26 13.01 -38.32 7.99
N GLU A 27 11.98 -38.71 7.26
CA GLU A 27 11.28 -37.86 6.30
C GLU A 27 10.44 -36.81 7.01
N VAL A 28 9.73 -37.20 8.08
CA VAL A 28 8.98 -36.26 8.93
C VAL A 28 9.92 -35.26 9.59
N LEU A 29 11.06 -35.71 10.12
CA LEU A 29 12.08 -34.83 10.70
C LEU A 29 12.65 -33.85 9.67
N LEU A 30 12.90 -34.31 8.45
CA LEU A 30 13.43 -33.48 7.37
C LEU A 30 12.42 -32.41 6.93
N VAL A 31 11.13 -32.77 6.85
CA VAL A 31 10.05 -31.80 6.55
C VAL A 31 9.93 -30.75 7.65
N ILE A 32 9.96 -31.14 8.92
CA ILE A 32 9.91 -30.19 10.05
C ILE A 32 11.12 -29.24 10.01
N ALA A 33 12.32 -29.76 9.74
CA ALA A 33 13.54 -28.95 9.61
C ALA A 33 13.43 -27.95 8.45
N LEU A 34 12.90 -28.37 7.30
CA LEU A 34 12.65 -27.49 6.15
C LEU A 34 11.61 -26.40 6.46
N ILE A 35 10.51 -26.75 7.14
CA ILE A 35 9.50 -25.77 7.55
C ILE A 35 10.09 -24.74 8.51
N ALA A 36 10.89 -25.18 9.50
CA ALA A 36 11.54 -24.28 10.45
C ALA A 36 12.54 -23.34 9.77
N LEU A 37 13.32 -23.84 8.80
CA LEU A 37 14.24 -23.04 8.00
C LEU A 37 13.48 -21.99 7.17
N ALA A 38 12.42 -22.40 6.48
CA ALA A 38 11.58 -21.51 5.67
C ALA A 38 10.90 -20.43 6.53
N ALA A 39 10.36 -20.81 7.68
CA ALA A 39 9.75 -19.88 8.63
C ALA A 39 10.77 -18.87 9.18
N GLY A 40 11.99 -19.32 9.52
CA GLY A 40 13.07 -18.44 9.99
C GLY A 40 13.49 -17.41 8.93
N MET A 41 13.50 -17.80 7.65
CA MET A 41 13.84 -16.91 6.53
C MET A 41 12.74 -15.87 6.25
N ILE A 42 11.48 -16.18 6.56
CA ILE A 42 10.36 -15.23 6.50
C ILE A 42 10.50 -14.20 7.64
N VAL A 43 10.81 -14.65 8.86
CA VAL A 43 10.94 -13.77 10.04
C VAL A 43 12.13 -12.83 9.94
N SER A 44 13.29 -13.27 9.44
CA SER A 44 14.48 -12.42 9.31
C SER A 44 14.29 -11.25 8.33
N ASN A 45 13.49 -11.43 7.27
CA ASN A 45 13.14 -10.36 6.33
C ASN A 45 12.10 -9.37 6.90
N VAL A 46 11.25 -9.81 7.82
CA VAL A 46 10.22 -8.95 8.43
C VAL A 46 10.84 -8.06 9.52
N ILE A 47 11.81 -8.56 10.29
CA ILE A 47 12.48 -7.79 11.35
C ILE A 47 13.42 -6.72 10.76
N GLY A 48 14.05 -6.98 9.60
CA GLY A 48 14.87 -5.96 8.91
C GLY A 48 14.08 -4.79 8.33
N LEU A 49 12.76 -4.91 8.21
CA LEU A 49 11.84 -3.85 7.77
C LEU A 49 11.17 -3.12 8.94
N ALA A 50 11.07 -3.77 10.11
CA ALA A 50 10.51 -3.17 11.32
C ALA A 50 11.47 -2.19 12.02
N ASP A 51 12.79 -2.34 11.80
CA ASP A 51 13.84 -1.58 12.49
C ASP A 51 14.40 -0.41 11.67
N ARG A 52 13.76 -0.11 10.53
CA ARG A 52 14.00 1.15 9.82
C ARG A 52 12.73 1.96 9.86
N ASP A 53 12.72 2.95 10.75
CA ASP A 53 12.06 4.24 10.54
C ASP A 53 12.64 4.93 9.28
N ALA A 54 12.61 4.25 8.14
CA ALA A 54 12.65 4.88 6.85
C ALA A 54 11.25 5.46 6.64
N THR A 55 10.89 6.44 7.47
CA THR A 55 9.78 7.34 7.18
C THR A 55 10.05 7.87 5.79
N LEU A 56 9.19 7.47 4.84
CA LEU A 56 9.20 8.00 3.50
C LEU A 56 9.24 9.53 3.60
N PRO A 57 10.06 10.21 2.79
CA PRO A 57 10.06 11.66 2.74
C PRO A 57 8.63 12.20 2.62
N VAL A 58 8.33 13.30 3.31
CA VAL A 58 6.98 13.87 3.42
C VAL A 58 6.34 14.09 2.04
N ASP A 59 7.13 14.54 1.06
CA ASP A 59 6.67 14.73 -0.32
C ASP A 59 6.25 13.41 -1.00
N GLN A 60 6.96 12.31 -0.72
CA GLN A 60 6.63 10.98 -1.23
C GLN A 60 5.40 10.41 -0.56
N THR A 61 5.27 10.59 0.75
CA THR A 61 4.09 10.20 1.53
C THR A 61 2.85 10.96 1.05
N LEU A 62 2.97 12.27 0.81
CA LEU A 62 1.91 13.09 0.22
C LEU A 62 1.52 12.59 -1.19
N LYS A 63 2.49 12.32 -2.06
CA LYS A 63 2.23 11.75 -3.41
C LYS A 63 1.53 10.40 -3.32
N ALA A 64 1.90 9.55 -2.36
CA ALA A 64 1.24 8.27 -2.12
C ALA A 64 -0.21 8.45 -1.65
N ALA A 65 -0.46 9.36 -0.71
CA ALA A 65 -1.79 9.69 -0.23
C ALA A 65 -2.70 10.23 -1.37
N ILE A 66 -2.18 11.13 -2.21
CA ILE A 66 -2.90 11.66 -3.38
C ILE A 66 -3.26 10.53 -4.37
N ARG A 67 -2.31 9.63 -4.67
CA ARG A 67 -2.58 8.48 -5.55
C ARG A 67 -3.64 7.56 -4.98
N SER A 68 -3.57 7.29 -3.68
CA SER A 68 -4.57 6.49 -2.97
C SER A 68 -5.94 7.15 -2.99
N ALA A 69 -6.04 8.45 -2.71
CA ALA A 69 -7.30 9.18 -2.75
C ALA A 69 -7.97 9.12 -4.13
N ARG A 70 -7.19 9.30 -5.21
CA ARG A 70 -7.69 9.13 -6.59
C ARG A 70 -8.15 7.70 -6.87
N LEU A 71 -7.40 6.70 -6.40
CA LEU A 71 -7.76 5.29 -6.57
C LEU A 71 -9.04 4.94 -5.83
N GLU A 72 -9.18 5.36 -4.57
CA GLU A 72 -10.39 5.13 -3.77
C GLU A 72 -11.61 5.81 -4.37
N ALA A 73 -11.47 7.06 -4.85
CA ALA A 73 -12.57 7.75 -5.52
C ALA A 73 -13.12 6.95 -6.71
N ALA A 74 -12.23 6.40 -7.54
CA ALA A 74 -12.61 5.58 -8.68
C ALA A 74 -13.17 4.20 -8.27
N ARG A 75 -12.52 3.51 -7.32
CA ARG A 75 -12.94 2.19 -6.84
C ARG A 75 -14.34 2.24 -6.24
N ASN A 76 -14.61 3.25 -5.42
CA ASN A 76 -15.87 3.38 -4.67
C ASN A 76 -16.93 4.20 -5.44
N ARG A 77 -16.56 4.80 -6.58
CA ARG A 77 -17.42 5.66 -7.42
C ARG A 77 -18.02 6.83 -6.63
N GLN A 78 -17.27 7.37 -5.69
CA GLN A 78 -17.69 8.45 -4.79
C GLN A 78 -16.56 9.48 -4.66
N THR A 79 -16.90 10.68 -4.18
CA THR A 79 -15.89 11.67 -3.84
C THR A 79 -15.08 11.20 -2.64
N THR A 80 -13.75 11.30 -2.75
CA THR A 80 -12.81 10.99 -1.68
C THR A 80 -12.11 12.28 -1.25
N GLU A 81 -11.85 12.44 0.04
CA GLU A 81 -11.23 13.62 0.62
C GLU A 81 -9.85 13.28 1.20
N LEU A 82 -8.85 14.13 0.95
CA LEU A 82 -7.54 14.07 1.58
C LEU A 82 -7.44 15.24 2.56
N SER A 83 -7.08 14.96 3.81
CA SER A 83 -6.85 15.96 4.85
C SER A 83 -5.56 15.68 5.63
N PHE A 84 -5.08 16.68 6.37
CA PHE A 84 -3.98 16.55 7.30
C PHE A 84 -4.51 16.58 8.72
N ASN A 85 -4.16 15.58 9.52
CA ASN A 85 -4.48 15.50 10.93
C ASN A 85 -3.21 15.85 11.73
N LYS A 86 -3.14 17.11 12.18
CA LYS A 86 -2.02 17.64 12.96
C LYS A 86 -1.88 16.95 14.30
N GLU A 87 -2.99 16.61 14.97
CA GLU A 87 -2.94 15.95 16.28
C GLU A 87 -2.19 14.62 16.20
N LEU A 88 -2.43 13.85 15.14
CA LEU A 88 -1.88 12.52 14.93
C LEU A 88 -0.69 12.47 13.96
N GLY A 89 -0.27 13.61 13.39
CA GLY A 89 0.88 13.71 12.48
C GLY A 89 0.76 12.85 11.23
N ARG A 90 -0.42 12.83 10.60
CA ARG A 90 -0.70 11.96 9.44
C ARG A 90 -1.62 12.60 8.42
N LEU A 91 -1.52 12.16 7.17
CA LEU A 91 -2.55 12.40 6.17
C LEU A 91 -3.63 11.33 6.25
N GLU A 92 -4.86 11.71 5.96
CA GLU A 92 -6.03 10.84 6.03
C GLU A 92 -6.84 10.93 4.74
N VAL A 93 -7.10 9.78 4.14
CA VAL A 93 -7.93 9.63 2.95
C VAL A 93 -9.28 9.07 3.37
N HIS A 94 -10.33 9.88 3.22
CA HIS A 94 -11.69 9.55 3.62
C HIS A 94 -12.55 9.28 2.37
N SER A 95 -13.14 8.09 2.27
CA SER A 95 -14.04 7.70 1.18
C SER A 95 -15.36 7.21 1.75
N GLY A 96 -16.43 8.01 1.59
CA GLY A 96 -17.75 7.68 2.13
C GLY A 96 -17.75 7.51 3.65
N SER A 97 -18.39 6.44 4.14
CA SER A 97 -18.50 6.12 5.58
C SER A 97 -17.50 5.05 6.05
N GLY A 98 -16.50 4.71 5.23
CA GLY A 98 -15.49 3.73 5.61
C GLY A 98 -14.43 4.30 6.55
N GLU A 99 -13.63 3.40 7.14
CA GLU A 99 -12.44 3.79 7.89
C GLU A 99 -11.45 4.53 6.97
N PRO A 100 -10.87 5.66 7.42
CA PRO A 100 -9.88 6.40 6.63
C PRO A 100 -8.58 5.61 6.42
N ILE A 101 -7.97 5.79 5.26
CA ILE A 101 -6.62 5.29 4.99
C ILE A 101 -5.61 6.30 5.52
N HIS A 102 -4.66 5.83 6.35
CA HIS A 102 -3.70 6.67 7.04
C HIS A 102 -2.31 6.64 6.39
N PHE A 103 -1.67 7.81 6.35
CA PHE A 103 -0.30 7.98 5.87
C PHE A 103 0.51 8.77 6.91
N PRO A 104 1.30 8.11 7.77
CA PRO A 104 2.06 8.77 8.84
C PRO A 104 3.19 9.65 8.27
N LEU A 105 3.40 10.83 8.87
CA LEU A 105 4.41 11.81 8.44
C LEU A 105 5.58 11.97 9.42
N GLY A 106 5.52 11.29 10.56
CA GLY A 106 6.51 11.37 11.63
C GLY A 106 6.13 12.37 12.73
N GLU A 107 6.89 12.34 13.84
CA GLU A 107 6.59 13.14 15.04
C GLU A 107 6.66 14.65 14.81
N ASP A 108 7.52 15.10 13.89
CA ASP A 108 7.66 16.52 13.55
C ASP A 108 6.36 17.13 13.01
N PHE A 109 5.48 16.32 12.43
CA PHE A 109 4.18 16.77 11.92
C PHE A 109 3.04 16.50 12.90
N SER A 110 3.30 15.91 14.07
CA SER A 110 2.31 15.73 15.14
C SER A 110 2.03 17.03 15.90
N ASN A 111 1.10 17.00 16.86
CA ASN A 111 0.72 18.14 17.71
C ASN A 111 1.96 18.80 18.35
N ASN A 112 2.91 18.01 18.82
CA ASN A 112 4.10 18.49 19.51
C ASN A 112 5.20 19.00 18.56
N GLY A 113 5.11 18.62 17.28
CA GLY A 113 6.07 18.98 16.26
C GLY A 113 5.74 20.32 15.58
N ARG A 114 6.71 20.88 14.86
CA ARG A 114 6.58 22.18 14.18
C ARG A 114 6.14 22.08 12.72
N GLY A 115 6.13 20.87 12.16
CA GLY A 115 5.77 20.63 10.76
C GLY A 115 4.29 20.81 10.50
N GLU A 116 3.95 21.42 9.37
CA GLU A 116 2.59 21.74 8.98
C GLU A 116 2.36 21.46 7.49
N ILE A 117 1.14 20.99 7.17
CA ILE A 117 0.69 20.80 5.79
C ILE A 117 -0.54 21.67 5.58
N LEU A 118 -0.44 22.58 4.62
CA LEU A 118 -1.53 23.45 4.23
C LEU A 118 -1.95 23.15 2.79
N PHE A 119 -3.24 22.86 2.60
CA PHE A 119 -3.82 22.71 1.27
C PHE A 119 -4.39 24.05 0.79
N GLU A 120 -4.17 24.35 -0.49
CA GLU A 120 -4.70 25.55 -1.13
C GLU A 120 -5.32 25.20 -2.48
N LEU A 121 -6.56 25.65 -2.72
CA LEU A 121 -7.21 25.54 -4.02
C LEU A 121 -6.69 26.63 -4.96
N ILE A 122 -6.34 26.24 -6.18
CA ILE A 122 -5.93 27.17 -7.23
C ILE A 122 -7.21 27.69 -7.90
N PRO A 123 -7.52 29.00 -7.81
CA PRO A 123 -8.73 29.53 -8.41
C PRO A 123 -8.64 29.48 -9.95
N PRO A 124 -9.80 29.35 -10.63
CA PRO A 124 -9.83 29.47 -12.08
C PRO A 124 -9.37 30.87 -12.49
N ALA A 125 -8.81 30.99 -13.69
CA ALA A 125 -8.48 32.31 -14.25
C ALA A 125 -9.75 33.17 -14.34
N SER A 126 -9.67 34.42 -13.89
CA SER A 126 -10.76 35.40 -13.99
C SER A 126 -10.60 36.28 -15.23
N GLY A 127 -11.67 36.44 -16.00
CA GLY A 127 -11.71 37.40 -17.12
C GLY A 127 -10.74 37.05 -18.26
N PHE A 128 -9.99 38.06 -18.74
CA PHE A 128 -9.00 37.92 -19.82
C PHE A 128 -7.58 37.68 -19.32
N ASP A 129 -7.38 37.53 -18.00
CA ASP A 129 -6.05 37.31 -17.45
C ASP A 129 -5.48 35.96 -17.89
N ARG A 130 -4.16 35.96 -18.10
CA ARG A 130 -3.40 34.73 -18.33
C ARG A 130 -3.53 33.88 -17.08
N SER A 131 -3.86 32.59 -17.28
CA SER A 131 -3.73 31.46 -16.36
C SER A 131 -3.18 31.82 -14.97
N THR A 132 -3.94 31.57 -13.92
CA THR A 132 -3.46 31.61 -12.53
C THR A 132 -2.14 30.83 -12.42
N ASP A 133 -1.07 31.44 -11.91
CA ASP A 133 0.18 30.71 -11.61
C ASP A 133 -0.15 29.71 -10.48
N PRO A 134 0.03 28.39 -10.67
CA PRO A 134 -0.19 27.39 -9.62
C PRO A 134 0.65 27.60 -8.36
N TYR A 135 1.70 28.43 -8.46
CA TYR A 135 2.57 28.81 -7.37
C TYR A 135 2.22 30.15 -6.71
N ASP A 136 1.17 30.84 -7.14
CA ASP A 136 0.60 31.95 -6.38
C ASP A 136 -0.20 31.44 -5.17
N PRO A 137 -0.34 32.22 -4.09
CA PRO A 137 -1.19 31.86 -2.95
C PRO A 137 -2.63 31.55 -3.38
N GLY A 138 -3.08 30.34 -3.09
CA GLY A 138 -4.44 29.91 -3.37
C GLY A 138 -5.42 30.18 -2.22
N ILE A 139 -6.60 29.59 -2.34
CA ILE A 139 -7.63 29.63 -1.29
C ILE A 139 -7.37 28.47 -0.32
N LYS A 140 -7.01 28.78 0.93
CA LYS A 140 -6.75 27.77 1.97
C LYS A 140 -7.96 26.87 2.18
N THR A 141 -7.70 25.57 2.37
CA THR A 141 -8.73 24.55 2.66
C THR A 141 -8.16 23.50 3.61
N ASP A 142 -9.02 22.89 4.42
CA ASP A 142 -8.62 21.80 5.32
C ASP A 142 -8.51 20.46 4.57
N ARG A 143 -9.07 20.39 3.36
CA ARG A 143 -9.14 19.16 2.57
C ARG A 143 -9.16 19.40 1.07
N VAL A 144 -8.67 18.41 0.33
CA VAL A 144 -8.73 18.34 -1.13
C VAL A 144 -9.67 17.22 -1.54
N ARG A 145 -10.50 17.48 -2.56
CA ARG A 145 -11.51 16.53 -3.05
C ARG A 145 -11.09 15.90 -4.37
N PHE A 146 -11.29 14.59 -4.46
CA PHE A 146 -11.05 13.77 -5.64
C PHE A 146 -12.36 13.17 -6.12
N ALA A 147 -12.66 13.35 -7.41
CA ALA A 147 -13.88 12.87 -8.03
C ALA A 147 -13.76 11.41 -8.53
N PRO A 148 -14.88 10.71 -8.77
CA PRO A 148 -14.89 9.33 -9.25
C PRO A 148 -14.15 9.08 -10.57
N ASP A 149 -14.02 10.10 -11.42
CA ASP A 149 -13.27 10.08 -12.67
C ASP A 149 -11.75 10.23 -12.45
N ARG A 150 -11.31 10.20 -11.19
CA ARG A 150 -9.94 10.42 -10.72
C ARG A 150 -9.43 11.84 -10.89
N SER A 151 -10.26 12.81 -11.25
CA SER A 151 -9.88 14.23 -11.24
C SER A 151 -9.90 14.81 -9.82
N SER A 152 -9.32 15.99 -9.64
CA SER A 152 -9.41 16.78 -8.41
C SER A 152 -9.73 18.23 -8.75
N GLN A 153 -10.10 19.00 -7.74
CA GLN A 153 -9.99 20.45 -7.83
C GLN A 153 -8.50 20.82 -8.04
N PRO A 154 -8.15 21.82 -8.86
CA PRO A 154 -6.79 22.34 -8.92
C PRO A 154 -6.31 22.78 -7.55
N PHE A 155 -5.14 22.30 -7.12
CA PHE A 155 -4.64 22.58 -5.78
C PHE A 155 -3.11 22.58 -5.71
N SER A 156 -2.60 23.28 -4.71
CA SER A 156 -1.23 23.19 -4.25
C SER A 156 -1.18 22.79 -2.77
N VAL A 157 -0.03 22.31 -2.35
CA VAL A 157 0.25 21.94 -0.96
C VAL A 157 1.50 22.67 -0.51
N GLN A 158 1.43 23.37 0.61
CA GLN A 158 2.61 23.85 1.31
C GLN A 158 3.00 22.84 2.38
N ILE A 159 4.28 22.49 2.41
CA ILE A 159 4.91 21.66 3.43
C ILE A 159 5.87 22.58 4.19
N ASP A 160 5.51 22.94 5.41
CA ASP A 160 6.40 23.63 6.33
C ASP A 160 7.02 22.59 7.27
N TYR A 161 8.34 22.51 7.33
CA TYR A 161 9.05 21.61 8.24
C TYR A 161 9.32 22.28 9.61
N GLY A 162 8.85 23.51 9.82
CA GLY A 162 9.16 24.36 10.96
C GLY A 162 10.59 24.92 10.95
N ILE A 163 11.34 24.67 9.87
CA ILE A 163 12.72 25.13 9.65
C ILE A 163 12.83 25.57 8.19
N GLY A 164 13.34 26.79 7.97
CA GLY A 164 13.54 27.32 6.62
C GLY A 164 12.25 27.87 6.02
N SER A 165 12.17 27.83 4.69
CA SER A 165 10.99 28.29 3.95
C SER A 165 10.09 27.11 3.59
N PRO A 166 8.76 27.24 3.69
CA PRO A 166 7.83 26.20 3.27
C PRO A 166 8.05 25.81 1.81
N GLU A 167 8.00 24.50 1.54
CA GLU A 167 8.04 23.95 0.19
C GLU A 167 6.62 23.94 -0.38
N ARG A 168 6.42 24.54 -1.57
CA ARG A 168 5.14 24.48 -2.28
C ARG A 168 5.20 23.48 -3.43
N LEU A 169 4.22 22.59 -3.47
CA LEU A 169 4.00 21.61 -4.54
C LEU A 169 2.63 21.84 -5.17
N ALA A 170 2.60 22.28 -6.43
CA ALA A 170 1.36 22.36 -7.21
C ALA A 170 1.13 21.04 -7.94
N PHE A 171 -0.09 20.50 -7.89
CA PHE A 171 -0.43 19.22 -8.49
C PHE A 171 -1.33 19.38 -9.71
N ASP A 172 -1.05 18.58 -10.74
CA ASP A 172 -1.93 18.48 -11.90
C ASP A 172 -3.29 17.88 -11.49
N PRO A 173 -4.44 18.49 -11.87
CA PRO A 173 -5.75 18.04 -11.44
C PRO A 173 -6.13 16.63 -11.91
N PHE A 174 -5.49 16.12 -12.95
CA PHE A 174 -5.83 14.84 -13.59
C PHE A 174 -4.83 13.72 -13.25
N SER A 175 -3.76 14.03 -12.55
CA SER A 175 -2.70 13.08 -12.21
C SER A 175 -2.10 13.32 -10.83
N SER A 176 -1.11 12.53 -10.44
CA SER A 176 -0.33 12.77 -9.21
C SER A 176 0.99 13.47 -9.50
N LEU A 177 1.10 14.16 -10.65
CA LEU A 177 2.33 14.82 -11.06
C LEU A 177 2.39 16.22 -10.48
N VAL A 178 3.59 16.62 -10.06
CA VAL A 178 3.87 17.99 -9.63
C VAL A 178 4.10 18.83 -10.88
N ILE A 179 3.38 19.94 -10.99
CA ILE A 179 3.59 20.95 -12.02
C ILE A 179 4.90 21.64 -11.69
N LYS A 180 5.91 21.55 -12.56
CA LYS A 180 7.18 22.25 -12.35
C LYS A 180 7.04 23.71 -12.73
N ARG A 181 7.64 24.61 -11.94
CA ARG A 181 7.85 26.00 -12.37
C ARG A 181 8.79 25.99 -13.59
N PRO A 182 8.44 26.71 -14.68
CA PRO A 182 9.30 26.84 -15.85
C PRO A 182 10.62 27.56 -15.54
#